data_AF-A0A4P6PDV0-F1
#
_entry.id   AF-A0A4P6PDV0-F1
#
_cell.length_a   1.000
_cell.length_b   1.000
_cell.length_c   1.000
_cell.angle_alpha   90.00
_cell.angle_beta   90.00
_cell.angle_gamma   90.00
#
_symmetry.space_group_name_H-M   'P 1'
#
loop_
_entity.id
_entity.type
_entity.pdbx_description
1 polymer ?
#
loop_
_entity_poly.entity_id
_entity_poly.type
_entity_poly.pdbx_seq_one_letter_code
_entity_poly.pdbx_strand_id
1 'polypeptide(L)'
;MHKKTVSVLFAFTYAALAAKNAAYIHGDVASDGTIPSGSSPAYDQMLLTDTGTTGCSQFKAMVEAEGYTISQHYDQDTTLDAAFLHSFDVIIFGLHQKIWSSTEKNALDTWIRAGGGILMYSDSAAGGKYNVVGINNPTGQNAVNNILSQYGMEVTVDQGGGVRSYFPDAESSNPIIWDQPVFEGEGVSPVAVDPNSSAQVLIPFSDSNKLTGTSMNSPAAGGITIANPQWAVIAVNQIGDGNVIAIFDRQPIWNSGPGSDINKEDNKEILRRIVRYLARDYGNSGEWINLVSTNQLELTYRQWTGGTGIPGIDYTAKNTRITIEHASALTNSTWSANSNWVQYVSSTPESSETERTTVRILPDSGNLHRFARVVIKPAANAPPIVTNSAVVAINCGSTGTFTGTDGTQYQADAYYVGGHTDNVLGTAVANTDDDALYNEARSNFTAYNIPLTNGSYTVTLKFAETWAITSNQRVFDISLEGNQVIDNLDLFATAPGKWVAYDLEFPVTINDGQLNLTASASINNVLLNAIVIMPD
;
A
#
# COMPACT_ATOMS: atom_id res chain seq x y z
N MET A 1 -41.79 17.52 -36.38
CA MET A 1 -40.36 17.21 -36.26
C MET A 1 -40.11 16.61 -34.88
N HIS A 2 -39.94 15.29 -34.81
CA HIS A 2 -39.59 14.59 -33.57
C HIS A 2 -38.13 14.88 -33.22
N LYS A 3 -37.87 15.43 -32.02
CA LYS A 3 -36.54 15.38 -31.42
C LYS A 3 -36.32 13.93 -30.99
N LYS A 4 -35.40 13.23 -31.68
CA LYS A 4 -34.95 11.90 -31.27
C LYS A 4 -34.18 12.05 -29.96
N THR A 5 -34.77 11.59 -28.86
CA THR A 5 -34.03 11.26 -27.64
C THR A 5 -33.22 10.01 -27.96
N VAL A 6 -31.89 10.15 -28.09
CA VAL A 6 -31.00 9.00 -28.16
C VAL A 6 -30.75 8.57 -26.72
N SER A 7 -31.57 7.65 -26.23
CA SER A 7 -31.26 6.91 -25.01
C SER A 7 -30.22 5.86 -25.36
N VAL A 8 -28.97 6.10 -24.97
CA VAL A 8 -27.93 5.07 -25.02
C VAL A 8 -27.93 4.38 -23.66
N LEU A 9 -28.61 3.23 -23.58
CA LEU A 9 -28.51 2.32 -22.45
C LEU A 9 -27.43 1.29 -22.79
N PHE A 10 -26.27 1.36 -22.12
CA PHE A 10 -25.33 0.24 -22.10
C PHE A 10 -25.33 -0.37 -20.71
N ALA A 11 -26.03 -1.50 -20.58
CA ALA A 11 -25.77 -2.44 -19.50
C ALA A 11 -24.56 -3.28 -19.92
N PHE A 12 -23.40 -3.05 -19.28
CA PHE A 12 -22.34 -4.04 -19.33
C PHE A 12 -22.68 -5.12 -18.30
N THR A 13 -23.16 -6.24 -18.82
CA THR A 13 -23.31 -7.49 -18.08
C THR A 13 -21.93 -8.00 -17.66
N TYR A 14 -21.76 -8.21 -16.36
CA TYR A 14 -20.74 -9.01 -15.69
C TYR A 14 -19.76 -9.71 -16.65
N ALA A 15 -18.53 -9.21 -16.74
CA ALA A 15 -17.42 -10.12 -17.00
C ALA A 15 -17.47 -11.16 -15.86
N ALA A 16 -17.68 -12.43 -16.21
CA ALA A 16 -17.42 -13.50 -15.27
C ALA A 16 -16.02 -13.24 -14.69
N LEU A 17 -15.89 -13.14 -13.36
CA LEU A 17 -14.57 -13.07 -12.72
C LEU A 17 -13.73 -14.17 -13.36
N ALA A 18 -12.65 -13.79 -14.04
CA ALA A 18 -11.74 -14.76 -14.62
C ALA A 18 -11.36 -15.77 -13.53
N ALA A 19 -11.35 -17.07 -13.87
CA ALA A 19 -10.97 -18.10 -12.92
C ALA A 19 -9.58 -17.75 -12.37
N LYS A 20 -9.47 -17.53 -11.06
CA LYS A 20 -8.20 -17.20 -10.42
C LYS A 20 -7.47 -18.50 -10.14
N ASN A 21 -6.26 -18.64 -10.66
CA ASN A 21 -5.53 -19.91 -10.62
C ASN A 21 -4.20 -19.75 -9.89
N ALA A 22 -3.92 -20.65 -8.96
CA ALA A 22 -2.65 -20.76 -8.28
C ALA A 22 -1.99 -22.11 -8.57
N ALA A 23 -0.68 -22.10 -8.75
CA ALA A 23 0.15 -23.30 -8.79
C ALA A 23 0.92 -23.43 -7.47
N TYR A 24 0.97 -24.64 -6.92
CA TYR A 24 1.85 -25.02 -5.83
C TYR A 24 2.89 -26.01 -6.35
N ILE A 25 4.15 -25.60 -6.43
CA ILE A 25 5.23 -26.44 -6.94
C ILE A 25 5.94 -27.11 -5.77
N HIS A 26 5.96 -28.44 -5.73
CA HIS A 26 6.61 -29.22 -4.68
C HIS A 26 7.71 -30.10 -5.27
N GLY A 27 8.76 -30.34 -4.50
CA GLY A 27 9.79 -31.33 -4.80
C GLY A 27 9.70 -32.53 -3.88
N ASP A 28 10.78 -33.30 -3.81
CA ASP A 28 10.96 -34.37 -2.83
C ASP A 28 12.44 -34.50 -2.45
N VAL A 29 12.68 -34.78 -1.18
CA VAL A 29 14.01 -35.00 -0.63
C VAL A 29 13.94 -36.09 0.44
N ALA A 30 14.92 -36.99 0.47
CA ALA A 30 15.01 -37.98 1.53
C ALA A 30 15.53 -37.34 2.84
N SER A 31 15.34 -38.00 3.97
CA SER A 31 15.79 -37.46 5.26
C SER A 31 17.31 -37.21 5.35
N ASP A 32 18.10 -37.91 4.54
CA ASP A 32 19.56 -37.77 4.45
C ASP A 32 20.02 -36.70 3.43
N GLY A 33 19.07 -36.04 2.76
CA GLY A 33 19.31 -35.00 1.76
C GLY A 33 19.44 -35.47 0.33
N THR A 34 19.17 -36.76 0.05
CA THR A 34 19.14 -37.26 -1.34
C THR A 34 17.99 -36.64 -2.14
N ILE A 35 18.29 -36.13 -3.34
CA ILE A 35 17.36 -35.44 -4.24
C ILE A 35 17.49 -35.95 -5.69
N PRO A 36 16.39 -36.34 -6.34
CA PRO A 36 15.09 -36.69 -5.74
C PRO A 36 15.24 -37.77 -4.67
N SER A 37 14.22 -37.96 -3.82
CA SER A 37 14.28 -38.95 -2.73
C SER A 37 14.50 -40.39 -3.22
N GLY A 38 14.21 -40.66 -4.50
CA GLY A 38 14.50 -41.91 -5.17
C GLY A 38 13.66 -43.05 -4.61
N SER A 39 14.30 -44.12 -4.10
CA SER A 39 13.58 -45.21 -3.43
C SER A 39 13.35 -44.98 -1.94
N SER A 40 13.94 -43.92 -1.38
CA SER A 40 13.72 -43.53 0.02
C SER A 40 12.40 -42.77 0.16
N PRO A 41 11.72 -42.82 1.33
CA PRO A 41 10.57 -41.97 1.57
C PRO A 41 10.93 -40.48 1.52
N ALA A 42 10.07 -39.69 0.87
CA ALA A 42 10.17 -38.23 0.92
C ALA A 42 9.94 -37.72 2.36
N TYR A 43 10.81 -36.84 2.82
CA TYR A 43 10.72 -36.19 4.12
C TYR A 43 9.83 -34.94 4.02
N ASP A 44 8.74 -34.92 4.77
CA ASP A 44 7.84 -33.77 4.97
C ASP A 44 7.56 -32.95 3.69
N GLN A 45 7.09 -33.62 2.65
CA GLN A 45 6.95 -33.09 1.28
C GLN A 45 5.97 -31.89 1.14
N MET A 46 5.18 -31.58 2.17
CA MET A 46 4.22 -30.46 2.19
C MET A 46 3.15 -30.52 1.09
N LEU A 47 2.55 -31.69 0.87
CA LEU A 47 1.54 -31.84 -0.18
C LEU A 47 0.22 -31.14 0.18
N LEU A 48 -0.39 -30.47 -0.79
CA LEU A 48 -1.72 -29.87 -0.63
C LEU A 48 -2.82 -30.92 -0.39
N THR A 49 -2.61 -32.14 -0.90
CA THR A 49 -3.52 -33.27 -0.70
C THR A 49 -3.38 -33.94 0.67
N ASP A 50 -2.35 -33.61 1.43
CA ASP A 50 -2.10 -34.21 2.74
C ASP A 50 -2.86 -33.47 3.86
N THR A 51 -3.74 -34.20 4.53
CA THR A 51 -4.53 -33.73 5.68
C THR A 51 -3.87 -34.01 7.02
N GLY A 52 -2.72 -34.69 7.03
CA GLY A 52 -1.90 -34.94 8.21
C GLY A 52 -1.26 -33.66 8.76
N THR A 53 -0.57 -33.78 9.89
CA THR A 53 0.02 -32.63 10.61
C THR A 53 1.06 -31.86 9.78
N THR A 54 1.83 -32.56 8.94
CA THR A 54 2.86 -31.98 8.06
C THR A 54 2.40 -31.75 6.62
N GLY A 55 1.09 -31.89 6.37
CA GLY A 55 0.45 -31.56 5.10
C GLY A 55 0.02 -30.10 5.01
N CYS A 56 -0.50 -29.71 3.83
CA CYS A 56 -0.87 -28.32 3.50
C CYS A 56 -2.35 -28.17 3.10
N SER A 57 -3.21 -29.15 3.42
CA SER A 57 -4.63 -29.10 3.07
C SER A 57 -5.39 -27.88 3.63
N GLN A 58 -4.99 -27.35 4.79
CA GLN A 58 -5.61 -26.17 5.38
C GLN A 58 -5.18 -24.89 4.65
N PHE A 59 -3.93 -24.80 4.20
CA PHE A 59 -3.49 -23.73 3.31
C PHE A 59 -4.26 -23.78 1.98
N LYS A 60 -4.40 -24.97 1.38
CA LYS A 60 -5.25 -25.16 0.19
C LYS A 60 -6.68 -24.66 0.44
N ALA A 61 -7.31 -25.07 1.54
CA ALA A 61 -8.67 -24.65 1.87
C ALA A 61 -8.78 -23.13 2.10
N MET A 62 -7.75 -22.50 2.69
CA MET A 62 -7.68 -21.04 2.83
C MET A 62 -7.64 -20.35 1.46
N VAL A 63 -6.79 -20.81 0.54
CA VAL A 63 -6.68 -20.24 -0.81
C VAL A 63 -7.97 -20.44 -1.60
N GLU A 64 -8.60 -21.61 -1.50
CA GLU A 64 -9.88 -21.90 -2.15
C GLU A 64 -11.04 -21.07 -1.60
N ALA A 65 -11.01 -20.73 -0.31
CA ALA A 65 -12.01 -19.85 0.31
C ALA A 65 -11.98 -18.42 -0.27
N GLU A 66 -10.83 -17.96 -0.78
CA GLU A 66 -10.68 -16.68 -1.48
C GLU A 66 -11.12 -16.75 -2.97
N GLY A 67 -11.61 -17.91 -3.42
CA GLY A 67 -12.12 -18.11 -4.78
C GLY A 67 -11.07 -18.50 -5.82
N TYR A 68 -9.88 -18.92 -5.38
CA TYR A 68 -8.84 -19.44 -6.25
C TYR A 68 -8.97 -20.94 -6.45
N THR A 69 -8.65 -21.42 -7.64
CA THR A 69 -8.33 -22.84 -7.87
C THR A 69 -6.83 -23.02 -7.68
N ILE A 70 -6.42 -23.82 -6.69
CA ILE A 70 -5.01 -24.15 -6.47
C ILE A 70 -4.72 -25.59 -6.88
N SER A 71 -3.68 -25.77 -7.70
CA SER A 71 -3.24 -27.09 -8.20
C SER A 71 -1.79 -27.37 -7.80
N GLN A 72 -1.49 -28.63 -7.47
CA GLN A 72 -0.14 -29.06 -7.09
C GLN A 72 0.62 -29.63 -8.29
N HIS A 73 1.92 -29.33 -8.39
CA HIS A 73 2.79 -29.74 -9.50
C HIS A 73 4.14 -30.22 -8.96
N TYR A 74 4.60 -31.38 -9.41
CA TYR A 74 5.90 -31.91 -9.03
C TYR A 74 7.00 -31.24 -9.85
N ASP A 75 8.05 -30.75 -9.19
CA ASP A 75 9.04 -29.88 -9.79
C ASP A 75 9.84 -30.54 -10.92
N GLN A 76 10.19 -31.82 -10.81
CA GLN A 76 10.94 -32.54 -11.84
C GLN A 76 10.15 -32.73 -13.14
N ASP A 77 8.81 -32.79 -13.04
CA ASP A 77 7.90 -32.94 -14.18
C ASP A 77 7.41 -31.59 -14.71
N THR A 78 7.66 -30.51 -13.97
CA THR A 78 7.20 -29.16 -14.30
C THR A 78 8.23 -28.44 -15.15
N THR A 79 7.80 -27.83 -16.25
CA THR A 79 8.61 -26.91 -17.05
C THR A 79 8.01 -25.51 -16.96
N LEU A 80 8.78 -24.51 -16.53
CA LEU A 80 8.32 -23.12 -16.50
C LEU A 80 8.44 -22.50 -17.90
N ASP A 81 7.48 -22.81 -18.75
CA ASP A 81 7.29 -22.17 -20.05
C ASP A 81 6.07 -21.24 -20.05
N ALA A 82 5.89 -20.50 -21.15
CA ALA A 82 4.77 -19.57 -21.28
C ALA A 82 3.40 -20.26 -21.15
N ALA A 83 3.26 -21.52 -21.58
CA ALA A 83 2.00 -22.24 -21.52
C ALA A 83 1.62 -22.58 -20.07
N PHE A 84 2.59 -23.05 -19.29
CA PHE A 84 2.41 -23.27 -17.85
C PHE A 84 2.15 -21.95 -17.13
N LEU A 85 3.04 -20.97 -17.28
CA LEU A 85 3.01 -19.72 -16.51
C LEU A 85 1.73 -18.91 -16.75
N HIS A 86 1.28 -18.76 -18.00
CA HIS A 86 0.06 -18.00 -18.32
C HIS A 86 -1.25 -18.69 -17.91
N SER A 87 -1.18 -19.92 -17.39
CA SER A 87 -2.35 -20.60 -16.81
C SER A 87 -2.62 -20.18 -15.36
N PHE A 88 -1.70 -19.44 -14.73
CA PHE A 88 -1.75 -19.07 -13.32
C PHE A 88 -1.58 -17.57 -13.10
N ASP A 89 -2.14 -17.08 -12.00
CA ASP A 89 -1.93 -15.73 -11.46
C ASP A 89 -0.81 -15.73 -10.40
N VAL A 90 -0.74 -16.81 -9.63
CA VAL A 90 0.20 -16.99 -8.52
C VAL A 90 0.91 -18.34 -8.63
N ILE A 91 2.22 -18.34 -8.40
CA ILE A 91 3.00 -19.55 -8.22
C ILE A 91 3.61 -19.55 -6.82
N ILE A 92 3.19 -20.51 -5.99
CA ILE A 92 3.81 -20.78 -4.70
C ILE A 92 4.87 -21.87 -4.92
N PHE A 93 6.13 -21.50 -4.76
CA PHE A 93 7.22 -22.46 -4.71
C PHE A 93 7.25 -23.04 -3.30
N GLY A 94 6.74 -24.26 -3.17
CA GLY A 94 6.89 -25.07 -1.97
C GLY A 94 8.32 -25.56 -1.79
N LEU A 95 8.48 -26.73 -1.15
CA LEU A 95 9.76 -27.42 -0.98
C LEU A 95 10.31 -28.02 -2.30
N HIS A 96 10.33 -27.22 -3.35
CA HIS A 96 10.96 -27.56 -4.62
C HIS A 96 12.48 -27.68 -4.47
N GLN A 97 13.04 -28.55 -5.29
CA GLN A 97 14.46 -28.94 -5.31
C GLN A 97 15.10 -28.73 -6.67
N LYS A 98 14.29 -28.57 -7.72
CA LYS A 98 14.77 -28.34 -9.08
C LYS A 98 15.59 -27.05 -9.16
N ILE A 99 16.79 -27.16 -9.73
CA ILE A 99 17.56 -26.02 -10.23
C ILE A 99 17.02 -25.65 -11.60
N TRP A 100 16.37 -24.50 -11.70
CA TRP A 100 15.72 -24.04 -12.91
C TRP A 100 16.74 -23.51 -13.92
N SER A 101 16.55 -23.91 -15.18
CA SER A 101 17.43 -23.48 -16.27
C SER A 101 17.32 -21.97 -16.53
N SER A 102 18.34 -21.37 -17.15
CA SER A 102 18.27 -19.96 -17.54
C SER A 102 17.07 -19.64 -18.45
N THR A 103 16.66 -20.59 -19.29
CA THR A 103 15.47 -20.46 -20.15
C THR A 103 14.19 -20.35 -19.34
N GLU A 104 13.99 -21.25 -18.37
CA GLU A 104 12.83 -21.25 -17.48
C GLU A 104 12.79 -20.00 -16.61
N LYS A 105 13.94 -19.56 -16.09
CA LYS A 105 14.03 -18.33 -15.28
C LYS A 105 13.73 -17.08 -16.09
N ASN A 106 14.14 -17.02 -17.36
CA ASN A 106 13.79 -15.91 -18.25
C ASN A 106 12.29 -15.90 -18.59
N ALA A 107 11.67 -17.07 -18.78
CA ALA A 107 10.22 -17.17 -18.97
C ALA A 107 9.46 -16.72 -17.72
N LEU A 108 9.91 -17.17 -16.54
CA LEU A 108 9.36 -16.74 -15.25
C LEU A 108 9.47 -15.22 -15.05
N ASP A 109 10.65 -14.63 -15.29
CA ASP A 109 10.86 -13.18 -15.19
C ASP A 109 9.96 -12.40 -16.16
N THR A 110 9.80 -12.89 -17.39
CA THR A 110 8.90 -12.30 -18.38
C THR A 110 7.45 -12.29 -17.89
N TRP A 111 6.99 -13.41 -17.32
CA TRP A 111 5.64 -13.54 -16.78
C TRP A 111 5.42 -12.70 -15.52
N ILE A 112 6.39 -12.65 -14.59
CA ILE A 112 6.33 -11.78 -13.40
C ILE A 112 6.24 -10.32 -13.84
N ARG A 113 7.11 -9.86 -14.76
CA ARG A 113 7.05 -8.47 -15.27
C ARG A 113 5.70 -8.11 -15.89
N ALA A 114 4.98 -9.08 -16.41
CA ALA A 114 3.64 -8.92 -16.99
C ALA A 114 2.49 -8.98 -15.95
N GLY A 115 2.79 -9.18 -14.66
CA GLY A 115 1.81 -9.17 -13.59
C GLY A 115 1.73 -10.44 -12.75
N GLY A 116 2.50 -11.48 -13.06
CA GLY A 116 2.54 -12.71 -12.28
C GLY A 116 3.13 -12.51 -10.88
N GLY A 117 2.65 -13.28 -9.91
CA GLY A 117 3.13 -13.25 -8.53
C GLY A 117 3.78 -14.56 -8.09
N ILE A 118 4.90 -14.49 -7.35
CA ILE A 118 5.50 -15.69 -6.73
C ILE A 118 5.70 -15.56 -5.22
N LEU A 119 5.44 -16.66 -4.50
CA LEU A 119 5.79 -16.84 -3.09
C LEU A 119 6.89 -17.89 -2.98
N MET A 120 7.96 -17.58 -2.24
CA MET A 120 9.07 -18.49 -1.98
C MET A 120 9.47 -18.48 -0.51
N TYR A 121 10.09 -19.57 -0.07
CA TYR A 121 10.62 -19.75 1.28
C TYR A 121 11.62 -20.92 1.30
N SER A 122 12.41 -21.04 2.35
CA SER A 122 13.35 -22.15 2.58
C SER A 122 13.20 -22.69 4.01
N ASP A 123 13.72 -23.90 4.23
CA ASP A 123 13.75 -24.62 5.52
C ASP A 123 14.74 -25.79 5.45
N SER A 124 15.03 -26.46 6.56
CA SER A 124 15.81 -27.70 6.58
C SER A 124 15.18 -28.78 5.71
N ALA A 125 13.85 -28.93 5.68
CA ALA A 125 13.17 -29.91 4.84
C ALA A 125 13.35 -29.64 3.34
N ALA A 126 13.86 -28.47 2.93
CA ALA A 126 14.30 -28.23 1.57
C ALA A 126 15.68 -28.88 1.26
N GLY A 127 16.35 -29.46 2.25
CA GLY A 127 17.59 -30.22 2.10
C GLY A 127 17.60 -31.55 2.86
N GLY A 128 16.57 -31.92 3.61
CA GLY A 128 16.51 -33.15 4.41
C GLY A 128 16.26 -32.88 5.89
N LYS A 129 16.37 -33.89 6.74
CA LYS A 129 16.03 -33.72 8.15
C LYS A 129 17.13 -32.93 8.87
N TYR A 130 16.80 -31.82 9.54
CA TYR A 130 17.76 -30.92 10.21
C TYR A 130 18.84 -31.65 11.02
N ASN A 131 18.46 -32.61 11.86
CA ASN A 131 19.42 -33.35 12.72
C ASN A 131 20.27 -34.41 12.00
N VAL A 132 20.07 -34.59 10.69
CA VAL A 132 20.83 -35.50 9.82
C VAL A 132 21.77 -34.70 8.92
N VAL A 133 21.24 -33.68 8.24
CA VAL A 133 21.98 -32.91 7.22
C VAL A 133 22.63 -31.64 7.79
N GLY A 134 22.16 -31.18 8.95
CA GLY A 134 22.70 -30.05 9.69
C GLY A 134 22.35 -28.68 9.13
N ILE A 135 22.68 -27.66 9.91
CA ILE A 135 22.48 -26.23 9.63
C ILE A 135 23.22 -25.73 8.38
N ASN A 136 24.21 -26.47 7.87
CA ASN A 136 25.00 -26.04 6.71
C ASN A 136 24.54 -26.66 5.39
N ASN A 137 23.38 -27.32 5.35
CA ASN A 137 22.91 -27.96 4.13
C ASN A 137 22.38 -26.92 3.13
N PRO A 138 23.11 -26.67 2.02
CA PRO A 138 22.76 -25.58 1.13
C PRO A 138 21.69 -25.99 0.12
N THR A 139 21.16 -27.22 0.15
CA THR A 139 20.42 -27.72 -1.00
C THR A 139 19.13 -26.96 -1.27
N GLY A 140 18.30 -26.79 -0.24
CA GLY A 140 17.09 -25.99 -0.32
C GLY A 140 17.37 -24.52 -0.60
N GLN A 141 18.38 -23.98 0.08
CA GLN A 141 18.86 -22.62 -0.16
C GLN A 141 19.27 -22.42 -1.63
N ASN A 142 20.00 -23.35 -2.22
CA ASN A 142 20.46 -23.27 -3.61
C ASN A 142 19.30 -23.32 -4.60
N ALA A 143 18.30 -24.17 -4.36
CA ALA A 143 17.10 -24.23 -5.21
C ALA A 143 16.30 -22.93 -5.14
N VAL A 144 16.10 -22.40 -3.94
CA VAL A 144 15.34 -21.16 -3.75
C VAL A 144 16.11 -19.94 -4.29
N ASN A 145 17.40 -19.81 -3.96
CA ASN A 145 18.24 -18.70 -4.42
C ASN A 145 18.56 -18.80 -5.93
N ASN A 146 18.44 -19.97 -6.56
CA ASN A 146 18.53 -20.09 -8.02
C ASN A 146 17.50 -19.20 -8.74
N ILE A 147 16.34 -18.94 -8.10
CA ILE A 147 15.33 -17.98 -8.56
C ILE A 147 15.48 -16.64 -7.82
N LEU A 148 15.49 -16.62 -6.49
CA LEU A 148 15.35 -15.37 -5.72
C LEU A 148 16.49 -14.36 -5.96
N SER A 149 17.74 -14.80 -6.15
CA SER A 149 18.90 -13.89 -6.21
C SER A 149 18.75 -12.80 -7.28
N GLN A 150 18.10 -13.09 -8.41
CA GLN A 150 17.91 -12.09 -9.48
C GLN A 150 16.91 -10.98 -9.12
N TYR A 151 16.18 -11.14 -8.02
CA TYR A 151 15.19 -10.20 -7.50
C TYR A 151 15.68 -9.49 -6.23
N GLY A 152 16.99 -9.47 -5.97
CA GLY A 152 17.58 -8.73 -4.84
C GLY A 152 17.27 -9.35 -3.47
N MET A 153 16.88 -10.61 -3.43
CA MET A 153 16.58 -11.35 -2.21
C MET A 153 17.27 -12.70 -2.25
N GLU A 154 17.73 -13.17 -1.09
CA GLU A 154 18.24 -14.52 -0.90
C GLU A 154 17.70 -15.04 0.44
N VAL A 155 17.51 -16.34 0.59
CA VAL A 155 17.17 -16.96 1.87
C VAL A 155 18.38 -17.65 2.45
N THR A 156 18.44 -17.69 3.77
CA THR A 156 19.40 -18.53 4.49
C THR A 156 18.94 -19.99 4.52
N VAL A 157 19.79 -20.84 5.07
CA VAL A 157 19.44 -22.17 5.55
C VAL A 157 18.69 -22.07 6.89
N ASP A 158 17.96 -23.12 7.26
CA ASP A 158 17.28 -23.23 8.57
C ASP A 158 18.29 -23.03 9.71
N GLN A 159 18.05 -22.01 10.53
CA GLN A 159 18.95 -21.57 11.58
C GLN A 159 18.72 -22.28 12.92
N GLY A 160 17.75 -23.20 12.98
CA GLY A 160 17.32 -23.89 14.19
C GLY A 160 16.86 -22.93 15.30
N GLY A 161 17.01 -23.38 16.55
CA GLY A 161 16.77 -22.54 17.72
C GLY A 161 15.30 -22.33 18.10
N GLY A 162 14.41 -23.17 17.55
CA GLY A 162 13.00 -23.24 17.92
C GLY A 162 12.13 -22.14 17.32
N VAL A 163 10.95 -21.97 17.92
CA VAL A 163 9.90 -21.07 17.44
C VAL A 163 10.26 -19.61 17.72
N ARG A 164 9.96 -18.73 16.77
CA ARG A 164 10.18 -17.28 16.83
C ARG A 164 9.01 -16.56 16.17
N SER A 165 8.59 -15.45 16.76
CA SER A 165 7.54 -14.59 16.19
C SER A 165 7.99 -13.14 16.12
N TYR A 166 7.52 -12.43 15.09
CA TYR A 166 7.91 -11.07 14.79
C TYR A 166 6.73 -10.21 14.34
N PHE A 167 6.81 -8.92 14.61
CA PHE A 167 5.83 -7.91 14.22
C PHE A 167 6.50 -6.73 13.48
N PRO A 168 5.78 -5.98 12.63
CA PRO A 168 6.35 -4.83 11.89
C PRO A 168 6.74 -3.63 12.78
N ASP A 169 7.67 -2.78 12.34
CA ASP A 169 8.18 -1.61 13.09
C ASP A 169 7.11 -0.57 13.50
N ALA A 170 6.02 -0.46 12.72
CA ALA A 170 4.88 0.43 12.94
C ALA A 170 3.70 -0.01 12.06
N GLU A 171 2.52 0.60 12.24
CA GLU A 171 1.42 0.48 11.28
C GLU A 171 1.93 0.81 9.86
N SER A 172 1.69 -0.12 8.93
CA SER A 172 2.18 -0.04 7.57
C SER A 172 1.03 0.30 6.61
N SER A 173 1.31 1.01 5.52
CA SER A 173 0.36 1.05 4.40
C SER A 173 0.47 -0.20 3.51
N ASN A 174 1.40 -1.13 3.78
CA ASN A 174 1.41 -2.38 3.04
C ASN A 174 0.21 -3.22 3.47
N PRO A 175 -0.65 -3.66 2.52
CA PRO A 175 -1.90 -4.31 2.87
C PRO A 175 -1.70 -5.70 3.49
N ILE A 176 -0.51 -6.30 3.40
CA ILE A 176 -0.20 -7.56 4.10
C ILE A 176 -0.10 -7.33 5.62
N ILE A 177 0.46 -6.20 6.05
CA ILE A 177 0.95 -5.99 7.42
C ILE A 177 0.41 -4.72 8.10
N TRP A 178 -0.66 -4.13 7.58
CA TRP A 178 -1.11 -2.80 7.98
C TRP A 178 -1.54 -2.70 9.45
N ASP A 179 -2.17 -3.74 9.96
CA ASP A 179 -2.64 -3.90 11.35
C ASP A 179 -1.58 -4.52 12.27
N GLN A 180 -0.31 -4.47 11.86
CA GLN A 180 0.83 -5.03 12.60
C GLN A 180 0.67 -6.50 13.00
N PRO A 181 0.35 -7.40 12.06
CA PRO A 181 0.10 -8.79 12.38
C PRO A 181 1.41 -9.48 12.80
N VAL A 182 1.29 -10.47 13.68
CA VAL A 182 2.40 -11.27 14.17
C VAL A 182 2.61 -12.49 13.27
N PHE A 183 3.82 -12.65 12.75
CA PHE A 183 4.20 -13.82 11.94
C PHE A 183 5.16 -14.71 12.72
N GLU A 184 4.85 -16.00 12.82
CA GLU A 184 5.61 -17.00 13.58
C GLU A 184 6.22 -18.05 12.66
N GLY A 185 7.45 -18.48 12.95
CA GLY A 185 8.07 -19.65 12.32
C GLY A 185 8.93 -20.44 13.30
N GLU A 186 9.46 -21.59 12.90
CA GLU A 186 10.39 -22.44 13.66
C GLU A 186 11.51 -22.92 12.74
N GLY A 187 12.75 -22.98 13.25
CA GLY A 187 13.88 -23.32 12.40
C GLY A 187 14.10 -22.30 11.27
N VAL A 188 13.71 -21.05 11.53
CA VAL A 188 13.56 -20.01 10.50
C VAL A 188 14.82 -19.84 9.64
N SER A 189 14.60 -19.55 8.36
CA SER A 189 15.55 -19.21 7.30
C SER A 189 15.39 -17.73 6.91
N PRO A 190 15.90 -16.76 7.69
CA PRO A 190 15.79 -15.33 7.40
C PRO A 190 16.13 -14.96 5.96
N VAL A 191 15.38 -14.00 5.41
CA VAL A 191 15.58 -13.46 4.08
C VAL A 191 16.63 -12.35 4.14
N ALA A 192 17.72 -12.49 3.38
CA ALA A 192 18.68 -11.46 3.06
C ALA A 192 18.14 -10.57 1.93
N VAL A 193 17.96 -9.28 2.21
CA VAL A 193 17.51 -8.29 1.22
C VAL A 193 18.69 -7.39 0.83
N ASP A 194 18.92 -7.24 -0.47
CA ASP A 194 19.98 -6.37 -1.00
C ASP A 194 19.57 -4.89 -0.85
N PRO A 195 20.29 -4.11 -0.02
CA PRO A 195 19.97 -2.70 0.20
C PRO A 195 20.16 -1.82 -1.05
N ASN A 196 20.82 -2.34 -2.09
CA ASN A 196 21.01 -1.64 -3.37
C ASN A 196 19.96 -2.03 -4.43
N SER A 197 19.05 -2.94 -4.10
CA SER A 197 17.97 -3.38 -4.98
C SER A 197 16.66 -2.62 -4.71
N SER A 198 15.62 -2.94 -5.48
CA SER A 198 14.25 -2.46 -5.23
C SER A 198 13.47 -3.28 -4.21
N ALA A 199 14.05 -4.34 -3.66
CA ALA A 199 13.40 -5.19 -2.66
C ALA A 199 13.20 -4.44 -1.33
N GLN A 200 12.11 -4.74 -0.65
CA GLN A 200 11.66 -4.08 0.57
C GLN A 200 11.46 -5.10 1.68
N VAL A 201 11.90 -4.74 2.89
CA VAL A 201 11.60 -5.45 4.12
C VAL A 201 10.20 -5.06 4.59
N LEU A 202 9.29 -6.03 4.75
CA LEU A 202 7.96 -5.80 5.32
C LEU A 202 7.97 -6.03 6.83
N ILE A 203 8.49 -7.18 7.26
CA ILE A 203 8.69 -7.49 8.68
C ILE A 203 10.19 -7.67 8.90
N PRO A 204 10.87 -6.80 9.66
CA PRO A 204 12.29 -6.93 9.93
C PRO A 204 12.59 -8.16 10.79
N PHE A 205 13.67 -8.87 10.46
CA PHE A 205 14.23 -9.90 11.33
C PHE A 205 15.22 -9.26 12.29
N SER A 206 14.70 -8.70 13.38
CA SER A 206 15.49 -7.99 14.38
C SER A 206 14.97 -8.26 15.80
N ASP A 207 15.82 -8.07 16.81
CA ASP A 207 15.41 -8.23 18.21
C ASP A 207 14.38 -7.17 18.66
N SER A 208 14.31 -6.00 18.02
CA SER A 208 13.28 -4.99 18.33
C SER A 208 11.90 -5.36 17.79
N ASN A 209 11.84 -6.18 16.75
CA ASN A 209 10.61 -6.67 16.12
C ASN A 209 10.18 -8.03 16.63
N LYS A 210 10.99 -8.66 17.48
CA LYS A 210 10.75 -10.01 17.98
C LYS A 210 9.80 -9.99 19.16
N LEU A 211 8.73 -10.77 19.07
CA LEU A 211 7.79 -10.99 20.16
C LEU A 211 8.19 -12.21 21.01
N THR A 212 8.50 -13.34 20.38
CA THR A 212 8.91 -14.58 21.06
C THR A 212 10.13 -15.24 20.40
N GLY A 213 10.78 -16.17 21.12
CA GLY A 213 11.96 -16.91 20.64
C GLY A 213 13.30 -16.33 21.11
N THR A 214 14.37 -17.10 20.94
CA THR A 214 15.73 -16.68 21.33
C THR A 214 16.25 -15.53 20.46
N SER A 215 17.26 -14.76 20.89
CA SER A 215 17.85 -13.72 20.01
C SER A 215 18.69 -14.31 18.89
N MET A 216 18.64 -13.69 17.71
CA MET A 216 19.48 -14.05 16.55
C MET A 216 19.88 -12.77 15.80
N ASN A 217 20.94 -12.14 16.28
CA ASN A 217 21.41 -10.84 15.76
C ASN A 217 22.33 -10.96 14.54
N SER A 218 22.71 -12.18 14.15
CA SER A 218 23.54 -12.46 12.98
C SER A 218 23.25 -13.87 12.48
N PRO A 219 22.27 -14.04 11.58
CA PRO A 219 22.02 -15.32 10.92
C PRO A 219 23.29 -15.84 10.22
N ALA A 220 23.46 -17.16 10.19
CA ALA A 220 24.56 -17.77 9.45
C ALA A 220 24.37 -17.51 7.95
N ALA A 221 25.17 -16.60 7.41
CA ALA A 221 25.09 -16.14 6.02
C ALA A 221 25.80 -17.09 5.02
N GLY A 222 25.96 -18.37 5.36
CA GLY A 222 26.51 -19.35 4.43
C GLY A 222 25.66 -19.39 3.16
N GLY A 223 26.30 -19.31 1.99
CA GLY A 223 25.61 -19.31 0.69
C GLY A 223 24.96 -17.98 0.28
N ILE A 224 24.96 -16.96 1.15
CA ILE A 224 24.48 -15.61 0.82
C ILE A 224 25.57 -14.83 0.10
N THR A 225 25.22 -14.25 -1.04
CA THR A 225 26.11 -13.44 -1.88
C THR A 225 25.87 -11.94 -1.72
N ILE A 226 24.70 -11.56 -1.18
CA ILE A 226 24.35 -10.16 -0.88
C ILE A 226 25.29 -9.61 0.21
N ALA A 227 25.96 -8.49 -0.09
CA ALA A 227 26.82 -7.81 0.86
C ALA A 227 26.00 -6.94 1.82
N ASN A 228 26.23 -7.09 3.13
CA ASN A 228 25.54 -6.34 4.20
C ASN A 228 24.00 -6.35 4.05
N PRO A 229 23.38 -7.54 4.01
CA PRO A 229 21.95 -7.66 3.77
C PRO A 229 21.13 -7.04 4.90
N GLN A 230 19.96 -6.51 4.56
CA GLN A 230 18.91 -6.26 5.53
C GLN A 230 18.14 -7.56 5.78
N TRP A 231 18.05 -7.99 7.03
CA TRP A 231 17.40 -9.26 7.38
C TRP A 231 15.90 -9.10 7.56
N ALA A 232 15.13 -9.98 6.94
CA ALA A 232 13.68 -9.92 6.92
C ALA A 232 13.01 -11.25 7.26
N VAL A 233 11.87 -11.14 7.93
CA VAL A 233 10.87 -12.20 8.17
C VAL A 233 9.98 -12.32 6.94
N ILE A 234 9.56 -11.18 6.37
CA ILE A 234 8.86 -11.08 5.09
C ILE A 234 9.53 -9.99 4.26
N ALA A 235 9.89 -10.31 3.03
CA ALA A 235 10.40 -9.36 2.06
C ALA A 235 9.58 -9.42 0.76
N VAL A 236 9.47 -8.29 0.07
CA VAL A 236 8.77 -8.16 -1.21
C VAL A 236 9.60 -7.38 -2.21
N ASN A 237 9.54 -7.75 -3.48
CA ASN A 237 10.05 -6.91 -4.56
C ASN A 237 9.03 -6.83 -5.70
N GLN A 238 8.70 -5.61 -6.12
CA GLN A 238 7.85 -5.38 -7.29
C GLN A 238 8.72 -5.39 -8.55
N ILE A 239 8.39 -6.27 -9.49
CA ILE A 239 9.14 -6.45 -10.73
C ILE A 239 8.20 -6.23 -11.90
N GLY A 240 8.33 -5.08 -12.56
CA GLY A 240 7.33 -4.64 -13.55
C GLY A 240 5.95 -4.51 -12.90
N ASP A 241 4.97 -5.21 -13.45
CA ASP A 241 3.61 -5.24 -12.93
C ASP A 241 3.37 -6.34 -11.86
N GLY A 242 4.31 -7.26 -11.67
CA GLY A 242 4.19 -8.40 -10.75
C GLY A 242 4.98 -8.25 -9.46
N ASN A 243 4.90 -9.27 -8.61
CA ASN A 243 5.47 -9.24 -7.26
C ASN A 243 6.17 -10.55 -6.91
N VAL A 244 7.32 -10.43 -6.25
CA VAL A 244 8.08 -11.55 -5.68
C VAL A 244 8.06 -11.40 -4.17
N ILE A 245 7.57 -12.39 -3.42
CA ILE A 245 7.58 -12.40 -1.96
C ILE A 245 8.41 -13.58 -1.46
N ALA A 246 9.28 -13.31 -0.49
CA ALA A 246 9.99 -14.32 0.28
C ALA A 246 9.58 -14.22 1.75
N ILE A 247 9.28 -15.36 2.37
CA ILE A 247 9.05 -15.48 3.81
C ILE A 247 10.14 -16.35 4.43
N PHE A 248 10.47 -16.09 5.69
CA PHE A 248 11.57 -16.73 6.40
C PHE A 248 11.34 -18.20 6.76
N ASP A 249 10.15 -18.75 6.53
CA ASP A 249 9.82 -20.09 6.99
C ASP A 249 8.62 -20.66 6.23
N ARG A 250 8.64 -21.97 6.04
CA ARG A 250 7.55 -22.76 5.47
C ARG A 250 6.50 -23.18 6.50
N GLN A 251 6.87 -23.34 7.77
CA GLN A 251 5.98 -23.92 8.78
C GLN A 251 4.64 -23.18 8.95
N PRO A 252 4.55 -21.85 8.74
CA PRO A 252 3.26 -21.15 8.64
C PRO A 252 2.23 -21.79 7.70
N ILE A 253 2.65 -22.61 6.73
CA ILE A 253 1.78 -23.21 5.72
C ILE A 253 1.26 -24.59 6.16
N TRP A 254 1.88 -25.22 7.16
CA TRP A 254 1.47 -26.53 7.66
C TRP A 254 0.11 -26.51 8.35
N ASN A 255 -0.57 -27.66 8.30
CA ASN A 255 -1.82 -27.87 9.03
C ASN A 255 -1.61 -27.77 10.55
N SER A 256 -0.61 -28.48 11.09
CA SER A 256 -0.28 -28.56 12.54
C SER A 256 1.09 -29.19 12.76
N GLY A 257 2.12 -28.74 12.02
CA GLY A 257 3.44 -29.36 12.07
C GLY A 257 4.19 -29.11 13.38
N PRO A 258 5.35 -29.75 13.61
CA PRO A 258 6.18 -29.46 14.77
C PRO A 258 6.65 -28.01 14.73
N GLY A 259 6.43 -27.24 15.80
CA GLY A 259 6.88 -25.84 15.86
C GLY A 259 5.73 -24.86 15.64
N SER A 260 5.63 -24.28 14.44
CA SER A 260 4.55 -23.37 14.03
C SER A 260 3.56 -24.04 13.05
N ASP A 261 2.38 -23.44 12.90
CA ASP A 261 1.36 -23.87 11.92
C ASP A 261 0.51 -22.69 11.45
N ILE A 262 -0.37 -22.95 10.48
CA ILE A 262 -1.20 -21.91 9.87
C ILE A 262 -2.13 -21.22 10.87
N ASN A 263 -2.58 -21.87 11.94
CA ASN A 263 -3.54 -21.30 12.89
C ASN A 263 -2.88 -20.61 14.10
N LYS A 264 -1.55 -20.46 14.10
CA LYS A 264 -0.82 -19.73 15.14
C LYS A 264 -0.56 -18.28 14.75
N GLU A 265 -0.51 -17.42 15.77
CA GLU A 265 -0.41 -15.96 15.62
C GLU A 265 -1.36 -15.47 14.49
N ASP A 266 -0.88 -14.65 13.57
CA ASP A 266 -1.64 -14.19 12.40
C ASP A 266 -1.21 -14.90 11.10
N ASN A 267 -0.58 -16.08 11.18
CA ASN A 267 0.01 -16.78 10.03
C ASN A 267 -0.99 -17.00 8.90
N LYS A 268 -2.17 -17.56 9.19
CA LYS A 268 -3.24 -17.80 8.20
C LYS A 268 -3.64 -16.51 7.49
N GLU A 269 -3.76 -15.44 8.26
CA GLU A 269 -4.23 -14.16 7.78
C GLU A 269 -3.17 -13.51 6.88
N ILE A 270 -1.92 -13.46 7.33
CA ILE A 270 -0.79 -12.98 6.52
C ILE A 270 -0.66 -13.79 5.21
N LEU A 271 -0.75 -15.12 5.26
CA LEU A 271 -0.66 -15.97 4.06
C LEU A 271 -1.81 -15.72 3.08
N ARG A 272 -3.03 -15.56 3.59
CA ARG A 272 -4.20 -15.19 2.78
C ARG A 272 -3.99 -13.86 2.07
N ARG A 273 -3.48 -12.87 2.80
CA ARG A 273 -3.13 -11.54 2.28
C ARG A 273 -2.02 -11.60 1.24
N ILE A 274 -0.98 -12.41 1.44
CA ILE A 274 0.10 -12.63 0.48
C ILE A 274 -0.45 -13.22 -0.83
N VAL A 275 -1.30 -14.24 -0.79
CA VAL A 275 -1.86 -14.85 -2.01
C VAL A 275 -2.68 -13.85 -2.81
N ARG A 276 -3.54 -13.08 -2.13
CA ARG A 276 -4.29 -11.99 -2.78
C ARG A 276 -3.38 -10.91 -3.34
N TYR A 277 -2.31 -10.58 -2.61
CA TYR A 277 -1.32 -9.60 -3.01
C TYR A 277 -0.61 -10.02 -4.32
N LEU A 278 -0.11 -11.25 -4.34
CA LEU A 278 0.56 -11.82 -5.51
C LEU A 278 -0.36 -11.93 -6.72
N ALA A 279 -1.63 -12.28 -6.51
CA ALA A 279 -2.65 -12.35 -7.57
C ALA A 279 -3.10 -10.97 -8.08
N ARG A 280 -2.64 -9.89 -7.44
CA ARG A 280 -3.08 -8.53 -7.69
C ARG A 280 -4.60 -8.35 -7.55
N ASP A 281 -5.19 -9.13 -6.66
CA ASP A 281 -6.62 -9.15 -6.36
C ASP A 281 -7.03 -8.00 -5.42
N TYR A 282 -6.59 -6.80 -5.80
CA TYR A 282 -6.99 -5.53 -5.20
C TYR A 282 -7.97 -4.77 -6.10
N GLY A 283 -8.41 -5.37 -7.22
CA GLY A 283 -9.44 -4.84 -8.13
C GLY A 283 -8.98 -4.19 -9.45
N ASN A 284 -7.74 -4.40 -9.90
CA ASN A 284 -7.26 -3.84 -11.18
C ASN A 284 -8.08 -4.32 -12.38
N SER A 285 -8.53 -3.42 -13.27
CA SER A 285 -9.17 -3.82 -14.54
C SER A 285 -8.13 -3.91 -15.66
N GLY A 286 -7.92 -5.10 -16.24
CA GLY A 286 -7.15 -5.26 -17.49
C GLY A 286 -7.87 -4.70 -18.73
N GLU A 287 -9.14 -4.33 -18.58
CA GLU A 287 -9.99 -3.78 -19.63
C GLU A 287 -9.75 -2.28 -19.80
N TRP A 288 -9.56 -1.85 -21.05
CA TRP A 288 -9.44 -0.45 -21.45
C TRP A 288 -10.69 -0.04 -22.24
N ILE A 289 -11.06 1.23 -22.15
CA ILE A 289 -12.32 1.74 -22.73
C ILE A 289 -12.05 2.93 -23.64
N ASN A 290 -12.75 2.96 -24.79
CA ASN A 290 -12.67 4.03 -25.79
C ASN A 290 -13.57 5.22 -25.41
N LEU A 291 -12.94 6.32 -24.98
CA LEU A 291 -13.58 7.55 -24.50
C LEU A 291 -14.24 8.39 -25.61
N VAL A 292 -14.00 8.09 -26.90
CA VAL A 292 -14.57 8.86 -28.01
C VAL A 292 -16.07 8.58 -28.21
N SER A 293 -16.60 7.54 -27.56
CA SER A 293 -17.98 7.08 -27.74
C SER A 293 -18.93 7.42 -26.57
N THR A 294 -18.42 7.95 -25.46
CA THR A 294 -19.19 8.21 -24.24
C THR A 294 -18.68 9.47 -23.50
N ASN A 295 -19.59 10.30 -22.97
CA ASN A 295 -19.23 11.53 -22.22
C ASN A 295 -19.12 11.31 -20.70
N GLN A 296 -19.47 10.13 -20.21
CA GLN A 296 -19.35 9.68 -18.83
C GLN A 296 -19.20 8.16 -18.84
N LEU A 297 -18.43 7.63 -17.90
CA LEU A 297 -18.22 6.20 -17.74
C LEU A 297 -18.22 5.84 -16.26
N GLU A 298 -19.08 4.92 -15.86
CA GLU A 298 -19.12 4.34 -14.52
C GLU A 298 -18.41 2.98 -14.52
N LEU A 299 -17.46 2.81 -13.61
CA LEU A 299 -16.59 1.64 -13.50
C LEU A 299 -16.74 1.04 -12.12
N THR A 300 -16.97 -0.26 -12.06
CA THR A 300 -17.12 -1.01 -10.81
C THR A 300 -15.94 -1.94 -10.60
N TYR A 301 -15.28 -1.86 -9.45
CA TYR A 301 -14.13 -2.69 -9.10
C TYR A 301 -14.16 -3.09 -7.61
N ARG A 302 -13.35 -4.09 -7.22
CA ARG A 302 -13.24 -4.58 -5.83
C ARG A 302 -12.04 -3.96 -5.15
N GLN A 303 -12.19 -3.19 -4.08
CA GLN A 303 -11.06 -2.75 -3.25
C GLN A 303 -10.99 -3.47 -1.91
N TRP A 304 -9.78 -3.52 -1.36
CA TRP A 304 -9.54 -4.06 -0.04
C TRP A 304 -9.76 -2.96 1.01
N THR A 305 -10.72 -3.16 1.89
CA THR A 305 -11.14 -2.21 2.93
C THR A 305 -10.52 -2.49 4.30
N GLY A 306 -9.59 -3.42 4.44
CA GLY A 306 -8.97 -3.75 5.73
C GLY A 306 -9.90 -4.34 6.81
N GLY A 307 -11.15 -4.72 6.51
CA GLY A 307 -12.05 -5.35 7.50
C GLY A 307 -13.11 -4.39 8.06
N THR A 308 -14.32 -4.89 8.30
CA THR A 308 -15.41 -4.15 8.94
C THR A 308 -15.31 -4.37 10.45
N GLY A 309 -14.91 -3.33 11.17
CA GLY A 309 -14.78 -3.33 12.62
C GLY A 309 -15.94 -4.01 13.35
N ILE A 310 -15.61 -5.02 14.15
CA ILE A 310 -16.41 -5.38 15.31
C ILE A 310 -16.12 -4.30 16.39
N PRO A 311 -17.11 -3.89 17.22
CA PRO A 311 -16.98 -2.70 18.05
C PRO A 311 -15.80 -2.77 19.02
N GLY A 312 -14.91 -1.78 18.96
CA GLY A 312 -13.83 -1.61 19.93
C GLY A 312 -12.58 -0.93 19.40
N ILE A 313 -12.34 -0.96 18.08
CA ILE A 313 -11.25 -0.22 17.44
C ILE A 313 -11.71 0.19 16.03
N ASP A 314 -11.86 1.50 15.80
CA ASP A 314 -12.13 2.07 14.48
C ASP A 314 -10.82 2.13 13.69
N TYR A 315 -10.67 1.29 12.66
CA TYR A 315 -9.55 1.34 11.74
C TYR A 315 -9.99 1.98 10.42
N THR A 316 -9.33 3.07 10.02
CA THR A 316 -9.52 3.68 8.69
C THR A 316 -8.55 3.03 7.70
N ALA A 317 -9.07 2.23 6.78
CA ALA A 317 -8.29 1.59 5.74
C ALA A 317 -7.54 2.60 4.87
N LYS A 318 -6.21 2.58 4.89
CA LYS A 318 -5.35 3.46 4.09
C LYS A 318 -5.00 2.93 2.69
N ASN A 319 -5.65 1.86 2.22
CA ASN A 319 -5.16 1.13 1.05
C ASN A 319 -6.11 1.13 -0.15
N THR A 320 -5.89 2.11 -1.05
CA THR A 320 -5.76 1.98 -2.51
C THR A 320 -5.97 3.35 -3.14
N ARG A 321 -4.96 3.90 -3.84
CA ARG A 321 -5.22 5.02 -4.76
C ARG A 321 -5.75 4.45 -6.06
N ILE A 322 -7.01 4.71 -6.36
CA ILE A 322 -7.55 4.57 -7.72
C ILE A 322 -6.77 5.56 -8.58
N THR A 323 -5.97 5.04 -9.50
CA THR A 323 -5.34 5.85 -10.53
C THR A 323 -5.98 5.48 -11.85
N ILE A 324 -6.66 6.42 -12.48
CA ILE A 324 -7.07 6.22 -13.86
C ILE A 324 -5.90 6.61 -14.74
N GLU A 325 -5.49 5.66 -15.56
CA GLU A 325 -4.47 5.89 -16.56
C GLU A 325 -5.11 6.11 -17.93
N HIS A 326 -4.52 7.02 -18.71
CA HIS A 326 -5.04 7.40 -20.03
C HIS A 326 -3.98 7.27 -21.11
N ALA A 327 -4.40 6.96 -22.34
CA ALA A 327 -3.54 6.90 -23.52
C ALA A 327 -4.20 7.50 -24.76
N SER A 328 -3.38 8.05 -25.67
CA SER A 328 -3.83 8.56 -26.98
C SER A 328 -3.94 7.45 -28.04
N ALA A 329 -3.23 6.34 -27.86
CA ALA A 329 -3.26 5.14 -28.70
C ALA A 329 -2.97 3.88 -27.87
N LEU A 330 -3.53 2.73 -28.25
CA LEU A 330 -3.33 1.45 -27.56
C LEU A 330 -1.93 0.86 -27.73
N THR A 331 -1.19 1.32 -28.74
CA THR A 331 0.06 0.68 -29.19
C THR A 331 1.34 1.42 -28.79
N ASN A 332 1.25 2.54 -28.07
CA ASN A 332 2.43 3.30 -27.63
C ASN A 332 2.35 3.56 -26.12
N SER A 333 3.42 3.20 -25.41
CA SER A 333 3.59 3.00 -23.97
C SER A 333 3.43 4.23 -23.04
N THR A 334 2.65 5.25 -23.40
CA THR A 334 2.47 6.43 -22.54
C THR A 334 1.08 6.42 -21.91
N TRP A 335 0.88 5.53 -20.95
CA TRP A 335 -0.23 5.62 -19.99
C TRP A 335 0.14 6.65 -18.92
N SER A 336 -0.64 7.72 -18.76
CA SER A 336 -0.39 8.77 -17.75
C SER A 336 -1.50 8.83 -16.69
N ALA A 337 -1.11 9.05 -15.44
CA ALA A 337 -2.00 9.18 -14.29
C ALA A 337 -2.47 10.63 -14.11
N ASN A 338 -3.79 10.85 -13.99
CA ASN A 338 -4.33 12.15 -13.55
C ASN A 338 -5.53 11.93 -12.62
N SER A 339 -5.40 12.31 -11.35
CA SER A 339 -6.41 12.09 -10.31
C SER A 339 -7.61 13.04 -10.40
N ASN A 340 -7.51 14.12 -11.17
CA ASN A 340 -8.54 15.18 -11.18
C ASN A 340 -9.77 14.85 -12.04
N TRP A 341 -9.82 13.65 -12.63
CA TRP A 341 -10.86 13.24 -13.60
C TRP A 341 -11.77 12.12 -13.07
N VAL A 342 -11.66 11.79 -11.78
CA VAL A 342 -12.39 10.68 -11.16
C VAL A 342 -13.33 11.23 -10.09
N GLN A 343 -14.62 11.00 -10.27
CA GLN A 343 -15.63 11.23 -9.26
C GLN A 343 -15.97 9.88 -8.62
N TYR A 344 -15.91 9.80 -7.29
CA TYR A 344 -16.47 8.66 -6.56
C TYR A 344 -18.00 8.66 -6.68
N VAL A 345 -18.61 7.51 -7.00
CA VAL A 345 -20.07 7.36 -7.17
C VAL A 345 -20.68 6.66 -5.97
N SER A 346 -20.20 5.45 -5.66
CA SER A 346 -20.75 4.62 -4.58
C SER A 346 -19.79 3.51 -4.19
N SER A 347 -19.95 2.95 -3.00
CA SER A 347 -19.34 1.68 -2.65
C SER A 347 -20.36 0.76 -1.98
N THR A 348 -20.17 -0.54 -2.11
CA THR A 348 -21.01 -1.57 -1.48
C THR A 348 -20.11 -2.66 -0.91
N PRO A 349 -20.17 -2.94 0.41
CA PRO A 349 -19.43 -4.05 1.00
C PRO A 349 -19.77 -5.38 0.31
N GLU A 350 -18.75 -6.15 -0.07
CA GLU A 350 -18.89 -7.52 -0.56
C GLU A 350 -18.48 -8.54 0.51
N SER A 351 -17.59 -8.16 1.42
CA SER A 351 -17.22 -8.93 2.62
C SER A 351 -16.84 -7.98 3.74
N SER A 352 -16.34 -8.51 4.87
CA SER A 352 -15.73 -7.67 5.90
C SER A 352 -14.56 -6.86 5.33
N GLU A 353 -13.80 -7.38 4.38
CA GLU A 353 -12.56 -6.75 3.93
C GLU A 353 -12.57 -6.30 2.48
N THR A 354 -13.70 -6.44 1.80
CA THR A 354 -13.80 -6.02 0.41
C THR A 354 -15.04 -5.24 0.19
N GLU A 355 -14.92 -4.22 -0.64
CA GLU A 355 -16.06 -3.49 -1.16
C GLU A 355 -15.98 -3.33 -2.66
N ARG A 356 -17.15 -3.31 -3.26
CA ARG A 356 -17.37 -2.99 -4.66
C ARG A 356 -17.52 -1.49 -4.78
N THR A 357 -16.51 -0.81 -5.28
CA THR A 357 -16.53 0.64 -5.53
C THR A 357 -16.91 0.95 -6.97
N THR A 358 -17.71 1.99 -7.15
CA THR A 358 -18.08 2.57 -8.44
C THR A 358 -17.54 3.99 -8.54
N VAL A 359 -16.82 4.27 -9.63
CA VAL A 359 -16.30 5.61 -9.96
C VAL A 359 -16.77 6.08 -11.32
N ARG A 360 -16.90 7.39 -11.49
CA ARG A 360 -17.25 8.07 -12.72
C ARG A 360 -16.07 8.84 -13.26
N ILE A 361 -15.75 8.65 -14.54
CA ILE A 361 -14.74 9.47 -15.25
C ILE A 361 -15.40 10.72 -15.82
N LEU A 362 -14.79 11.88 -15.56
CA LEU A 362 -15.19 13.18 -16.10
C LEU A 362 -14.31 13.54 -17.31
N PRO A 363 -14.88 14.02 -18.44
CA PRO A 363 -14.10 14.42 -19.60
C PRO A 363 -13.32 15.72 -19.36
N ASP A 364 -12.06 15.77 -19.82
CA ASP A 364 -11.30 17.00 -19.96
C ASP A 364 -11.72 17.73 -21.25
N SER A 365 -12.22 18.96 -21.11
CA SER A 365 -12.63 19.78 -22.26
C SER A 365 -11.47 20.24 -23.17
N GLY A 366 -10.21 19.87 -22.87
CA GLY A 366 -9.03 20.34 -23.59
C GLY A 366 -8.17 19.31 -24.34
N ASN A 367 -8.28 17.99 -24.09
CA ASN A 367 -7.34 17.00 -24.65
C ASN A 367 -8.01 15.80 -25.32
N LEU A 368 -7.45 15.37 -26.47
CA LEU A 368 -7.87 14.19 -27.24
C LEU A 368 -7.32 12.88 -26.62
N HIS A 369 -7.71 12.56 -25.38
CA HIS A 369 -7.43 11.23 -24.81
C HIS A 369 -8.52 10.25 -25.27
N ARG A 370 -8.11 9.18 -25.94
CA ARG A 370 -9.03 8.24 -26.60
C ARG A 370 -9.32 6.99 -25.78
N PHE A 371 -8.46 6.67 -24.81
CA PHE A 371 -8.56 5.45 -24.02
C PHE A 371 -8.31 5.72 -22.52
N ALA A 372 -9.00 4.99 -21.64
CA ALA A 372 -8.79 4.97 -20.19
C ALA A 372 -8.80 3.54 -19.64
N ARG A 373 -8.11 3.30 -18.51
CA ARG A 373 -8.20 2.08 -17.69
C ARG A 373 -8.13 2.40 -16.20
N VAL A 374 -8.75 1.57 -15.35
CA VAL A 374 -8.59 1.67 -13.90
C VAL A 374 -7.36 0.92 -13.47
N VAL A 375 -6.42 1.62 -12.82
CA VAL A 375 -5.28 1.01 -12.16
C VAL A 375 -5.31 1.32 -10.67
N ILE A 376 -5.59 0.29 -9.91
CA ILE A 376 -5.38 0.22 -8.48
C ILE A 376 -3.93 -0.17 -8.24
N LYS A 377 -3.12 0.84 -7.92
CA LYS A 377 -1.72 0.60 -7.56
C LYS A 377 -1.65 0.39 -6.05
N PRO A 378 -0.90 -0.62 -5.56
CA PRO A 378 -0.33 -0.56 -4.23
C PRO A 378 0.40 0.79 -4.10
N ALA A 379 0.27 1.47 -2.96
CA ALA A 379 0.94 2.75 -2.74
C ALA A 379 2.45 2.53 -2.63
N ALA A 380 3.14 2.35 -3.75
CA ALA A 380 4.59 2.35 -3.82
C ALA A 380 5.07 3.80 -3.75
N ASN A 381 5.75 4.14 -2.66
CA ASN A 381 6.52 5.36 -2.48
C ASN A 381 5.72 6.68 -2.59
N ALA A 382 4.73 6.86 -1.70
CA ALA A 382 4.28 8.20 -1.34
C ALA A 382 5.06 8.69 -0.10
N PRO A 383 5.47 9.97 -0.03
CA PRO A 383 5.95 10.54 1.23
C PRO A 383 4.91 10.30 2.33
N PRO A 384 5.35 10.06 3.58
CA PRO A 384 4.51 9.53 4.64
C PRO A 384 3.22 10.34 4.80
N ILE A 385 2.07 9.65 4.72
CA ILE A 385 0.80 10.20 5.20
C ILE A 385 0.87 10.11 6.72
N VAL A 386 1.08 11.26 7.35
CA VAL A 386 1.20 11.40 8.79
C VAL A 386 0.01 10.74 9.49
N THR A 387 0.30 9.80 10.39
CA THR A 387 -0.67 9.09 11.24
C THR A 387 -0.92 9.89 12.52
N ASN A 388 -2.07 9.64 13.15
CA ASN A 388 -2.65 10.38 14.28
C ASN A 388 -1.72 10.54 15.50
N SER A 389 -0.89 11.59 15.44
CA SER A 389 -0.49 12.48 16.54
C SER A 389 0.02 13.82 16.02
N ALA A 390 -0.06 14.06 14.70
CA ALA A 390 0.59 15.20 14.09
C ALA A 390 -0.41 16.34 13.87
N VAL A 391 -0.16 17.43 14.56
CA VAL A 391 -0.55 18.78 14.16
C VAL A 391 -0.34 18.93 12.65
N VAL A 392 -1.42 19.14 11.88
CA VAL A 392 -1.30 19.54 10.46
C VAL A 392 -1.17 21.05 10.44
N ALA A 393 0.01 21.56 10.11
CA ALA A 393 0.26 22.99 10.02
C ALA A 393 0.68 23.37 8.60
N ILE A 394 0.00 24.34 7.98
CA ILE A 394 0.20 24.79 6.59
C ILE A 394 0.61 26.26 6.60
N ASN A 395 1.75 26.60 5.98
CA ASN A 395 2.19 27.97 5.76
C ASN A 395 1.57 28.50 4.44
N CYS A 396 0.43 29.19 4.54
CA CYS A 396 -0.33 29.65 3.38
C CYS A 396 0.44 30.74 2.61
N GLY A 397 0.49 30.64 1.29
CA GLY A 397 1.24 31.54 0.42
C GLY A 397 2.73 31.19 0.24
N SER A 398 3.25 30.22 0.99
CA SER A 398 4.67 29.83 0.93
C SER A 398 4.94 28.65 0.01
N THR A 399 6.10 28.65 -0.65
CA THR A 399 6.63 27.49 -1.39
C THR A 399 7.56 26.63 -0.54
N GLY A 400 7.90 27.07 0.68
CA GLY A 400 8.81 26.40 1.60
C GLY A 400 8.13 25.94 2.88
N THR A 401 8.85 25.16 3.68
CA THR A 401 8.44 24.81 5.05
C THR A 401 8.85 25.89 6.04
N PHE A 402 8.16 25.95 7.18
CA PHE A 402 8.51 26.83 8.30
C PHE A 402 8.48 26.05 9.61
N THR A 403 9.31 26.42 10.59
CA THR A 403 9.28 25.82 11.93
C THR A 403 9.03 26.94 12.93
N GLY A 404 7.89 26.88 13.60
CA GLY A 404 7.51 27.85 14.62
C GLY A 404 8.41 27.79 15.84
N THR A 405 8.44 28.89 16.59
CA THR A 405 9.15 28.99 17.87
C THR A 405 8.70 27.95 18.90
N ASP A 406 7.45 27.50 18.81
CA ASP A 406 6.85 26.43 19.61
C ASP A 406 7.26 25.01 19.15
N GLY A 407 8.02 24.90 18.07
CA GLY A 407 8.43 23.62 17.45
C GLY A 407 7.44 23.07 16.41
N THR A 408 6.31 23.74 16.17
CA THR A 408 5.33 23.33 15.15
C THR A 408 5.95 23.39 13.76
N GLN A 409 5.89 22.28 13.02
CA GLN A 409 6.41 22.22 11.65
C GLN A 409 5.30 22.50 10.65
N TYR A 410 5.40 23.65 9.97
CA TYR A 410 4.49 24.06 8.91
C TYR A 410 5.01 23.55 7.56
N GLN A 411 4.16 22.82 6.84
CA GLN A 411 4.44 22.44 5.46
C GLN A 411 4.20 23.61 4.51
N ALA A 412 4.76 23.51 3.31
CA ALA A 412 4.49 24.44 2.22
C ALA A 412 3.00 24.46 1.86
N ASP A 413 2.54 25.55 1.26
CA ASP A 413 1.14 25.77 0.96
C ASP A 413 0.59 24.70 0.00
N ALA A 414 -0.58 24.17 0.33
CA ALA A 414 -1.20 23.06 -0.39
C ALA A 414 -2.73 23.11 -0.24
N TYR A 415 -3.44 22.35 -1.08
CA TYR A 415 -4.88 22.11 -0.98
C TYR A 415 -5.81 23.32 -1.24
N TYR A 416 -5.27 24.45 -1.67
CA TYR A 416 -6.06 25.64 -1.99
C TYR A 416 -6.73 25.57 -3.37
N VAL A 417 -7.81 26.34 -3.52
CA VAL A 417 -8.50 26.59 -4.79
C VAL A 417 -8.45 28.07 -5.13
N GLY A 418 -7.69 28.40 -6.17
CA GLY A 418 -7.52 29.77 -6.66
C GLY A 418 -6.58 30.62 -5.80
N GLY A 419 -6.76 31.95 -5.91
CA GLY A 419 -5.95 32.92 -5.20
C GLY A 419 -4.52 33.11 -5.73
N HIS A 420 -3.75 33.91 -5.00
CA HIS A 420 -2.36 34.23 -5.26
C HIS A 420 -1.61 34.42 -3.94
N THR A 421 -0.28 34.42 -4.00
CA THR A 421 0.59 34.66 -2.84
C THR A 421 0.71 36.16 -2.58
N ASP A 422 0.60 36.58 -1.32
CA ASP A 422 0.84 37.95 -0.85
C ASP A 422 1.92 37.91 0.24
N ASN A 423 3.19 38.03 -0.19
CA ASN A 423 4.35 37.81 0.69
C ASN A 423 5.15 39.11 0.83
N VAL A 424 5.30 39.61 2.06
CA VAL A 424 6.10 40.80 2.41
C VAL A 424 7.11 40.45 3.49
N LEU A 425 8.16 39.73 3.07
CA LEU A 425 9.18 39.19 3.96
C LEU A 425 9.98 40.29 4.70
N GLY A 426 10.37 39.98 5.93
CA GLY A 426 11.24 40.83 6.75
C GLY A 426 10.52 41.96 7.47
N THR A 427 9.19 41.86 7.61
CA THR A 427 8.38 42.85 8.34
C THR A 427 8.07 42.33 9.74
N ALA A 428 8.36 43.13 10.76
CA ALA A 428 8.01 42.78 12.14
C ALA A 428 6.49 42.71 12.32
N VAL A 429 6.00 41.66 12.98
CA VAL A 429 4.59 41.41 13.24
C VAL A 429 4.36 41.44 14.75
N ALA A 430 3.47 42.32 15.22
CA ALA A 430 3.12 42.37 16.62
C ALA A 430 2.35 41.11 17.06
N ASN A 431 2.46 40.75 18.34
CA ASN A 431 1.81 39.60 18.99
C ASN A 431 2.29 38.21 18.52
N THR A 432 3.48 38.11 17.94
CA THR A 432 4.09 36.83 17.57
C THR A 432 5.61 36.94 17.65
N ASP A 433 6.28 35.81 17.90
CA ASP A 433 7.73 35.67 17.70
C ASP A 433 8.05 35.02 16.33
N ASP A 434 7.02 34.57 15.60
CA ASP A 434 7.09 33.89 14.32
C ASP A 434 6.77 34.83 13.14
N ASP A 435 7.44 36.00 13.07
CA ASP A 435 7.20 37.05 12.06
C ASP A 435 7.11 36.50 10.62
N ALA A 436 8.02 35.59 10.26
CA ALA A 436 8.11 35.05 8.91
C ALA A 436 6.85 34.27 8.50
N LEU A 437 6.17 33.61 9.44
CA LEU A 437 4.91 32.90 9.19
C LEU A 437 3.78 33.86 8.83
N TYR A 438 3.75 35.05 9.43
CA TYR A 438 2.74 36.08 9.19
C TYR A 438 3.13 37.05 8.06
N ASN A 439 4.33 36.92 7.50
CA ASN A 439 4.78 37.67 6.32
C ASN A 439 4.37 37.01 5.00
N GLU A 440 3.98 35.74 5.03
CA GLU A 440 3.51 34.98 3.87
C GLU A 440 2.00 34.72 4.01
N ALA A 441 1.26 34.86 2.91
CA ALA A 441 -0.18 34.64 2.93
C ALA A 441 -0.72 34.18 1.58
N ARG A 442 -1.80 33.40 1.62
CA ARG A 442 -2.66 33.20 0.44
C ARG A 442 -3.80 34.20 0.45
N SER A 443 -3.97 34.88 -0.69
CA SER A 443 -4.92 35.94 -0.91
C SER A 443 -5.90 35.59 -2.03
N ASN A 444 -7.15 36.02 -1.91
CA ASN A 444 -8.20 35.87 -2.93
C ASN A 444 -8.47 34.40 -3.35
N PHE A 445 -8.29 33.46 -2.43
CA PHE A 445 -8.66 32.05 -2.63
C PHE A 445 -10.16 31.85 -2.36
N THR A 446 -10.70 30.75 -2.86
CA THR A 446 -12.12 30.39 -2.67
C THR A 446 -12.31 29.22 -1.72
N ALA A 447 -11.35 28.32 -1.66
CA ALA A 447 -11.39 27.19 -0.74
C ALA A 447 -10.01 26.64 -0.37
N TYR A 448 -9.96 25.87 0.72
CA TYR A 448 -8.96 24.87 1.05
C TYR A 448 -9.66 23.54 1.30
N ASN A 449 -9.24 22.49 0.60
CA ASN A 449 -9.84 21.15 0.66
C ASN A 449 -8.79 20.17 1.21
N ILE A 450 -8.59 20.21 2.52
CA ILE A 450 -7.46 19.56 3.20
C ILE A 450 -7.83 18.11 3.52
N PRO A 451 -7.18 17.10 2.91
CA PRO A 451 -7.43 15.71 3.26
C PRO A 451 -7.06 15.47 4.72
N LEU A 452 -8.03 15.05 5.52
CA LEU A 452 -7.86 14.80 6.95
C LEU A 452 -8.82 13.69 7.37
N THR A 453 -8.38 12.81 8.28
CA THR A 453 -9.24 11.70 8.72
C THR A 453 -10.52 12.23 9.38
N ASN A 454 -11.59 11.44 9.33
CA ASN A 454 -12.78 11.75 10.09
C ASN A 454 -12.45 11.81 11.59
N GLY A 455 -13.03 12.77 12.29
CA GLY A 455 -12.70 13.02 13.68
C GLY A 455 -13.12 14.40 14.14
N SER A 456 -12.93 14.66 15.43
CA SER A 456 -13.06 16.00 16.00
C SER A 456 -11.69 16.65 16.06
N TYR A 457 -11.63 17.91 15.65
CA TYR A 457 -10.40 18.67 15.55
C TYR A 457 -10.63 20.11 16.00
N THR A 458 -9.56 20.72 16.50
CA THR A 458 -9.45 22.17 16.63
C THR A 458 -8.67 22.70 15.44
N VAL A 459 -9.30 23.57 14.65
CA VAL A 459 -8.69 24.30 13.53
C VAL A 459 -8.34 25.70 13.97
N THR A 460 -7.05 26.03 14.00
CA THR A 460 -6.55 27.39 14.19
C THR A 460 -6.29 28.04 12.82
N LEU A 461 -6.98 29.14 12.54
CA LEU A 461 -6.74 29.99 11.37
C LEU A 461 -5.92 31.20 11.82
N LYS A 462 -4.78 31.43 11.16
CA LYS A 462 -3.83 32.49 11.52
C LYS A 462 -3.82 33.61 10.48
N PHE A 463 -3.88 34.85 10.96
CA PHE A 463 -4.01 36.05 10.13
C PHE A 463 -3.07 37.17 10.57
N ALA A 464 -2.64 38.00 9.63
CA ALA A 464 -2.10 39.34 9.88
C ALA A 464 -2.48 40.28 8.73
N GLU A 465 -3.00 41.47 9.03
CA GLU A 465 -3.39 42.40 7.98
C GLU A 465 -2.14 42.99 7.27
N THR A 466 -1.99 42.68 5.98
CA THR A 466 -0.82 43.04 5.17
C THR A 466 -1.00 44.31 4.33
N TRP A 467 -2.24 44.76 4.11
CA TRP A 467 -2.57 45.79 3.12
C TRP A 467 -3.35 46.98 3.69
N ALA A 468 -4.51 46.73 4.32
CA ALA A 468 -5.44 47.76 4.77
C ALA A 468 -4.79 48.75 5.75
N ILE A 469 -5.11 50.04 5.63
CA ILE A 469 -4.57 51.13 6.47
C ILE A 469 -5.63 51.80 7.33
N THR A 470 -6.90 51.45 7.13
CA THR A 470 -8.06 51.86 7.93
C THR A 470 -9.08 50.73 7.95
N SER A 471 -9.98 50.72 8.95
CA SER A 471 -11.11 49.79 9.02
C SER A 471 -11.97 49.83 7.74
N ASN A 472 -12.69 48.73 7.49
CA ASN A 472 -13.65 48.53 6.41
C ASN A 472 -13.05 48.53 4.99
N GLN A 473 -11.73 48.27 4.86
CA GLN A 473 -11.06 48.15 3.56
C GLN A 473 -10.90 46.69 3.10
N ARG A 474 -10.99 45.73 4.02
CA ARG A 474 -11.00 44.30 3.76
C ARG A 474 -11.95 43.65 4.75
N VAL A 475 -12.97 42.96 4.25
CA VAL A 475 -13.98 42.29 5.06
C VAL A 475 -14.33 40.97 4.40
N PHE A 476 -14.26 39.87 5.15
CA PHE A 476 -14.49 38.54 4.60
C PHE A 476 -15.09 37.56 5.61
N ASP A 477 -15.64 36.49 5.06
CA ASP A 477 -16.26 35.37 5.76
C ASP A 477 -15.46 34.10 5.50
N ILE A 478 -15.46 33.19 6.48
CA ILE A 478 -14.91 31.84 6.34
C ILE A 478 -15.93 30.84 6.89
N SER A 479 -16.13 29.76 6.14
CA SER A 479 -16.87 28.58 6.60
C SER A 479 -15.96 27.37 6.69
N LEU A 480 -16.17 26.55 7.71
CA LEU A 480 -15.54 25.24 7.90
C LEU A 480 -16.63 24.17 7.92
N GLU A 481 -16.45 23.09 7.15
CA GLU A 481 -17.43 22.00 7.05
C GLU A 481 -18.85 22.49 6.71
N GLY A 482 -18.93 23.51 5.85
CA GLY A 482 -20.18 24.14 5.44
C GLY A 482 -20.83 25.05 6.49
N ASN A 483 -20.23 25.19 7.68
CA ASN A 483 -20.70 26.10 8.73
C ASN A 483 -19.89 27.39 8.71
N GLN A 484 -20.57 28.53 8.64
CA GLN A 484 -19.90 29.83 8.72
C GLN A 484 -19.34 30.05 10.13
N VAL A 485 -18.01 30.10 10.24
CA VAL A 485 -17.27 30.25 11.50
C VAL A 485 -16.73 31.66 11.71
N ILE A 486 -16.52 32.39 10.62
CA ILE A 486 -16.14 33.80 10.60
C ILE A 486 -17.16 34.56 9.76
N ASP A 487 -17.75 35.60 10.34
CA ASP A 487 -18.74 36.47 9.70
C ASP A 487 -18.27 37.94 9.74
N ASN A 488 -18.12 38.53 8.56
CA ASN A 488 -17.71 39.91 8.32
C ASN A 488 -16.43 40.34 9.09
N LEU A 489 -15.37 39.54 9.02
CA LEU A 489 -14.09 39.87 9.67
C LEU A 489 -13.40 41.05 8.97
N ASP A 490 -13.43 42.20 9.62
CA ASP A 490 -12.53 43.32 9.38
C ASP A 490 -11.26 43.12 10.22
N LEU A 491 -10.23 42.54 9.60
CA LEU A 491 -8.99 42.19 10.31
C LEU A 491 -8.27 43.42 10.86
N PHE A 492 -8.27 44.54 10.12
CA PHE A 492 -7.63 45.80 10.57
C PHE A 492 -8.33 46.37 11.81
N ALA A 493 -9.65 46.27 11.91
CA ALA A 493 -10.39 46.72 13.08
C ALA A 493 -10.26 45.76 14.27
N THR A 494 -10.26 44.46 14.00
CA THR A 494 -10.29 43.39 15.02
C THR A 494 -8.92 43.17 15.67
N ALA A 495 -7.85 43.22 14.87
CA ALA A 495 -6.46 43.24 15.31
C ALA A 495 -5.87 44.61 14.94
N PRO A 496 -5.99 45.64 15.81
CA PRO A 496 -5.84 47.04 15.43
C PRO A 496 -4.54 47.35 14.70
N GLY A 497 -4.63 47.58 13.39
CA GLY A 497 -3.49 47.98 12.54
C GLY A 497 -3.05 46.94 11.52
N LYS A 498 -1.91 47.22 10.88
CA LYS A 498 -1.21 46.27 10.00
C LYS A 498 -0.19 45.48 10.80
N TRP A 499 0.14 44.28 10.34
CA TRP A 499 1.20 43.46 10.93
C TRP A 499 0.95 43.18 12.40
N VAL A 500 -0.27 42.74 12.73
CA VAL A 500 -0.64 42.24 14.05
C VAL A 500 -1.17 40.83 13.86
N ALA A 501 -0.52 39.85 14.50
CA ALA A 501 -0.95 38.46 14.47
C ALA A 501 -2.32 38.30 15.17
N TYR A 502 -3.21 37.54 14.54
CA TYR A 502 -4.55 37.27 15.01
C TYR A 502 -4.95 35.84 14.66
N ASP A 503 -5.16 35.03 15.69
CA ASP A 503 -5.45 33.60 15.57
C ASP A 503 -6.86 33.32 16.09
N LEU A 504 -7.57 32.46 15.37
CA LEU A 504 -8.92 32.02 15.74
C LEU A 504 -9.01 30.50 15.69
N GLU A 505 -9.58 29.91 16.74
CA GLU A 505 -9.71 28.46 16.89
C GLU A 505 -11.16 28.02 16.79
N PHE A 506 -11.40 26.96 16.02
CA PHE A 506 -12.73 26.42 15.78
C PHE A 506 -12.74 24.91 15.94
N PRO A 507 -13.63 24.34 16.77
CA PRO A 507 -13.87 22.92 16.77
C PRO A 507 -14.64 22.53 15.50
N VAL A 508 -14.23 21.45 14.84
CA VAL A 508 -14.86 20.90 13.63
C VAL A 508 -14.97 19.39 13.74
N THR A 509 -16.00 18.83 13.13
CA THR A 509 -16.15 17.37 12.97
C THR A 509 -16.15 17.04 11.49
N ILE A 510 -15.15 16.27 11.07
CA ILE A 510 -14.97 15.84 9.69
C ILE A 510 -15.63 14.48 9.51
N ASN A 511 -16.45 14.35 8.46
CA ASN A 511 -17.27 13.15 8.23
C ASN A 511 -17.05 12.48 6.87
N ASP A 512 -16.33 13.14 5.96
CA ASP A 512 -16.13 12.71 4.57
C ASP A 512 -14.65 12.56 4.17
N GLY A 513 -13.74 12.65 5.15
CA GLY A 513 -12.29 12.52 4.96
C GLY A 513 -11.60 13.79 4.47
N GLN A 514 -12.26 14.94 4.54
CA GLN A 514 -11.72 16.22 4.09
C GLN A 514 -12.19 17.38 4.97
N LEU A 515 -11.27 18.21 5.46
CA LEU A 515 -11.61 19.52 5.98
C LEU A 515 -11.85 20.49 4.82
N ASN A 516 -13.07 20.98 4.71
CA ASN A 516 -13.52 21.95 3.73
C ASN A 516 -13.56 23.33 4.37
N LEU A 517 -12.63 24.20 3.96
CA LEU A 517 -12.67 25.63 4.27
C LEU A 517 -13.09 26.38 3.01
N THR A 518 -14.16 27.16 3.08
CA THR A 518 -14.57 28.05 1.98
C THR A 518 -14.51 29.49 2.45
N ALA A 519 -14.11 30.41 1.58
CA ALA A 519 -13.98 31.81 1.94
C ALA A 519 -14.59 32.74 0.89
N SER A 520 -15.16 33.85 1.35
CA SER A 520 -15.75 34.88 0.50
C SER A 520 -15.45 36.26 1.09
N ALA A 521 -15.17 37.25 0.24
CA ALA A 521 -14.98 38.62 0.69
C ALA A 521 -16.18 39.48 0.33
N SER A 522 -16.73 40.20 1.31
CA SER A 522 -17.73 41.24 1.09
C SER A 522 -17.06 42.57 0.69
N ILE A 523 -15.81 42.80 1.12
CA ILE A 523 -14.98 43.93 0.69
C ILE A 523 -13.56 43.44 0.36
N ASN A 524 -13.11 43.76 -0.85
CA ASN A 524 -11.79 43.40 -1.40
C ASN A 524 -11.56 41.88 -1.53
N ASN A 525 -10.71 41.28 -0.69
CA ASN A 525 -10.25 39.89 -0.83
C ASN A 525 -10.08 39.20 0.55
N VAL A 526 -10.13 37.87 0.57
CA VAL A 526 -9.74 37.06 1.74
C VAL A 526 -8.21 37.01 1.83
N LEU A 527 -7.67 36.95 3.05
CA LEU A 527 -6.25 36.69 3.34
C LEU A 527 -6.15 35.61 4.42
N LEU A 528 -5.20 34.68 4.30
CA LEU A 528 -4.90 33.67 5.32
C LEU A 528 -3.39 33.39 5.34
N ASN A 529 -2.76 33.43 6.51
CA ASN A 529 -1.31 33.24 6.67
C ASN A 529 -0.97 31.78 7.01
N ALA A 530 -1.74 31.14 7.88
CA ALA A 530 -1.53 29.72 8.17
C ALA A 530 -2.80 29.01 8.65
N ILE A 531 -2.79 27.69 8.54
CA ILE A 531 -3.80 26.79 9.08
C ILE A 531 -3.10 25.80 9.98
N VAL A 532 -3.59 25.60 11.20
CA VAL A 532 -3.13 24.54 12.09
C VAL A 532 -4.34 23.68 12.46
N ILE A 533 -4.21 22.37 12.41
CA ILE A 533 -5.28 21.43 12.71
C ILE A 533 -4.75 20.41 13.71
N MET A 534 -5.36 20.38 14.88
CA MET A 534 -4.99 19.50 15.98
C MET A 534 -6.17 18.56 16.29
N PRO A 535 -5.94 17.26 16.49
CA PRO A 535 -6.97 16.36 17.02
C PRO A 535 -7.41 16.85 18.42
N ASP A 536 -8.71 16.78 18.69
CA ASP A 536 -9.28 17.08 20.02
C ASP A 536 -9.03 15.98 21.06
#